data_AF-A0A2T6CCA1-F1
#
_entry.id   AF-A0A2T6CCA1-F1
#
_cell.length_a   1.000
_cell.length_b   1.000
_cell.length_c   1.000
_cell.angle_alpha   90.00
_cell.angle_beta   90.00
_cell.angle_gamma   90.00
#
_symmetry.space_group_name_H-M   'P 1'
#
loop_
_entity.id
_entity.type
_entity.pdbx_description
1 polymer ?
#
loop_
_entity_poly.entity_id
_entity_poly.type
_entity_poly.pdbx_seq_one_letter_code
_entity_poly.pdbx_strand_id
1 'polypeptide(L)'
;MTLDAAFRATEVLIALAFLQQSAEFMLRSGVERAIFAVRIMACLALLFGAQTELALLVLVVISLWMLHRFQGPYNGGSDRMSLLILWCLTLAQWMPTLFWQEVIFGYLAFQLTLSYFISGRVKIVNPEWRSGRALRDVFAFSAYPVSENLRQLSTRPRLLWAATWAVILFEVVFPLALLNQTLLIAALCIGASFHLSNAIFFGLNRFVWIWMAAYPSLLWFQGRVFGDVF
;
A
#
# COMPACT_ATOMS: atom_id res chain seq x y z
N MET A 1 10.67 6.87 -16.21
CA MET A 1 9.68 7.73 -15.51
C MET A 1 10.47 8.84 -14.83
N THR A 2 10.11 10.12 -14.99
CA THR A 2 10.78 11.22 -14.29
C THR A 2 10.36 11.26 -12.81
N LEU A 3 11.14 11.93 -11.95
CA LEU A 3 10.80 12.08 -10.53
C LEU A 3 9.47 12.83 -10.35
N ASP A 4 9.29 13.95 -11.04
CA ASP A 4 8.05 14.76 -10.97
C ASP A 4 6.81 13.96 -11.38
N ALA A 5 6.92 13.15 -12.44
CA ALA A 5 5.83 12.29 -12.87
C ALA A 5 5.50 11.23 -11.82
N ALA A 6 6.51 10.69 -11.15
CA ALA A 6 6.33 9.70 -10.10
C ALA A 6 5.72 10.31 -8.82
N PHE A 7 6.19 11.48 -8.40
CA PHE A 7 5.55 12.25 -7.32
C PHE A 7 4.08 12.52 -7.64
N ARG A 8 3.80 13.10 -8.81
CA ARG A 8 2.44 13.44 -9.22
C ARG A 8 1.53 12.21 -9.27
N ALA A 9 2.01 11.09 -9.80
CA ALA A 9 1.26 9.85 -9.82
C ALA A 9 0.96 9.33 -8.40
N THR A 10 1.95 9.34 -7.50
CA THR A 10 1.76 8.92 -6.10
C THR A 10 0.80 9.85 -5.36
N GLU A 11 0.88 11.18 -5.56
CA GLU A 11 -0.05 12.18 -5.01
C GLU A 11 -1.50 11.95 -5.47
N VAL A 12 -1.71 11.71 -6.77
CA VAL A 12 -3.04 11.43 -7.33
C VAL A 12 -3.60 10.13 -6.73
N LEU A 13 -2.80 9.06 -6.72
CA LEU A 13 -3.26 7.75 -6.24
C LEU A 13 -3.58 7.78 -4.73
N ILE A 14 -2.75 8.43 -3.91
CA ILE A 14 -3.01 8.54 -2.47
C ILE A 14 -4.24 9.43 -2.19
N ALA A 15 -4.43 10.51 -2.95
CA ALA A 15 -5.61 11.37 -2.84
C ALA A 15 -6.90 10.59 -3.16
N LEU A 16 -6.91 9.82 -4.26
CA LEU A 16 -8.06 8.99 -4.64
C LEU A 16 -8.37 7.91 -3.58
N ALA A 17 -7.34 7.24 -3.07
CA ALA A 17 -7.48 6.25 -2.00
C ALA A 17 -8.12 6.86 -0.74
N PHE A 18 -7.69 8.07 -0.37
CA PHE A 18 -8.20 8.78 0.79
C PHE A 18 -9.59 9.38 0.58
N LEU A 19 -9.94 9.81 -0.63
CA LEU A 19 -11.30 10.23 -0.96
C LEU A 19 -12.29 9.08 -0.76
N GLN A 20 -11.96 7.89 -1.28
CA GLN A 20 -12.79 6.69 -1.08
C GLN A 20 -12.97 6.37 0.41
N GLN A 21 -11.89 6.38 1.20
CA GLN A 21 -11.96 6.14 2.65
C GLN A 21 -12.76 7.22 3.39
N SER A 22 -12.63 8.49 2.99
CA SER A 22 -13.28 9.60 3.67
C SER A 22 -14.78 9.64 3.39
N ALA A 23 -15.22 9.19 2.21
CA ALA A 23 -16.64 9.07 1.87
C ALA A 23 -17.41 8.18 2.85
N GLU A 24 -16.78 7.11 3.37
CA GLU A 24 -17.38 6.20 4.37
C GLU A 24 -17.76 6.94 5.67
N PHE A 25 -17.03 8.00 6.03
CA PHE A 25 -17.28 8.78 7.24
C PHE A 25 -18.27 9.93 7.03
N MET A 26 -18.65 10.25 5.78
CA MET A 26 -19.62 11.30 5.49
C MET A 26 -21.05 10.95 5.92
N LEU A 27 -21.35 9.65 6.04
CA LEU A 27 -22.62 9.15 6.56
C LEU A 27 -22.74 9.28 8.10
N ARG A 28 -21.63 9.61 8.79
CA ARG A 28 -21.62 9.83 10.24
C ARG A 28 -21.96 11.28 10.58
N SER A 29 -22.25 11.57 11.84
CA SER A 29 -22.49 12.93 12.35
C SER A 29 -21.38 13.37 13.32
N GLY A 30 -21.28 14.68 13.56
CA GLY A 30 -20.36 15.26 14.55
C GLY A 30 -18.94 15.51 14.05
N VAL A 31 -17.98 15.47 14.98
CA VAL A 31 -16.58 15.88 14.77
C VAL A 31 -15.87 15.03 13.72
N GLU A 32 -16.17 13.72 13.66
CA GLU A 32 -15.59 12.83 12.65
C GLU A 32 -15.95 13.30 11.24
N ARG A 33 -17.22 13.63 10.98
CA ARG A 33 -17.65 14.15 9.68
C ARG A 33 -16.90 15.43 9.30
N ALA A 34 -16.72 16.35 10.24
CA ALA A 34 -15.98 17.59 9.99
C ALA A 34 -14.51 17.32 9.62
N ILE A 35 -13.82 16.45 10.36
CA ILE A 35 -12.41 16.09 10.09
C ILE A 35 -12.27 15.42 8.72
N PHE A 36 -13.14 14.47 8.38
CA PHE A 36 -13.08 13.80 7.09
C PHE A 36 -13.53 14.71 5.92
N ALA A 37 -14.35 15.73 6.17
CA ALA A 37 -14.64 16.76 5.16
C ALA A 37 -13.39 17.61 4.89
N VAL A 38 -12.63 17.99 5.92
CA VAL A 38 -11.32 18.64 5.75
C VAL A 38 -10.34 17.73 4.99
N ARG A 39 -10.32 16.42 5.30
CA ARG A 39 -9.51 15.44 4.56
C ARG A 39 -9.89 15.38 3.09
N ILE A 40 -11.19 15.40 2.76
CA ILE A 40 -11.68 15.46 1.37
C ILE A 40 -11.16 16.72 0.68
N MET A 41 -11.28 17.89 1.30
CA MET A 41 -10.78 19.15 0.73
C MET A 41 -9.27 19.11 0.48
N ALA A 42 -8.49 18.58 1.43
CA ALA A 42 -7.06 18.38 1.26
C ALA A 42 -6.74 17.39 0.13
N CYS A 43 -7.49 16.29 -0.01
CA CYS A 43 -7.33 15.36 -1.11
C CYS A 43 -7.66 15.98 -2.47
N LEU A 44 -8.71 16.81 -2.56
CA LEU A 44 -9.06 17.53 -3.79
C LEU A 44 -7.97 18.54 -4.16
N ALA A 45 -7.49 19.31 -3.20
CA ALA A 45 -6.35 20.22 -3.40
C ALA A 45 -5.13 19.45 -3.93
N LEU A 46 -4.78 18.32 -3.30
CA LEU A 46 -3.69 17.45 -3.76
C LEU A 46 -3.96 16.87 -5.16
N LEU A 47 -5.19 16.45 -5.47
CA LEU A 47 -5.59 15.86 -6.77
C LEU A 47 -5.53 16.85 -7.93
N PHE A 48 -5.73 18.15 -7.67
CA PHE A 48 -5.60 19.20 -8.68
C PHE A 48 -4.26 19.94 -8.65
N GLY A 49 -3.33 19.54 -7.77
CA GLY A 49 -2.02 20.19 -7.64
C GLY A 49 -2.07 21.58 -7.02
N ALA A 50 -3.14 21.90 -6.30
CA ALA A 50 -3.31 23.17 -5.61
C ALA A 50 -2.82 23.07 -4.16
N GLN A 51 -1.96 24.00 -3.73
CA GLN A 51 -1.46 24.07 -2.35
C GLN A 51 -0.95 22.71 -1.83
N THR A 52 -0.17 21.99 -2.64
CA THR A 52 0.21 20.59 -2.40
C THR A 52 0.90 20.39 -1.06
N GLU A 53 1.81 21.29 -0.68
CA GLU A 53 2.51 21.24 0.61
C GLU A 53 1.54 21.30 1.80
N LEU A 54 0.60 22.26 1.77
CA LEU A 54 -0.40 22.42 2.81
C LEU A 54 -1.36 21.23 2.83
N ALA A 55 -1.78 20.75 1.66
CA ALA A 55 -2.65 19.58 1.54
C ALA A 55 -1.99 18.35 2.17
N LEU A 56 -0.74 18.05 1.84
CA LEU A 56 0.02 16.94 2.41
C LEU A 56 0.19 17.08 3.93
N LEU A 57 0.51 18.27 4.42
CA LEU A 57 0.63 18.53 5.86
C LEU A 57 -0.69 18.26 6.59
N VAL A 58 -1.83 18.73 6.05
CA VAL A 58 -3.16 18.46 6.60
C VAL A 58 -3.45 16.96 6.61
N LEU A 59 -3.12 16.25 5.53
CA LEU A 59 -3.29 14.79 5.45
C LEU A 59 -2.43 14.04 6.48
N VAL A 60 -1.20 14.48 6.73
CA VAL A 60 -0.34 13.94 7.80
C VAL A 60 -0.98 14.15 9.16
N VAL A 61 -1.40 15.38 9.48
CA VAL A 61 -2.03 15.71 10.78
C VAL A 61 -3.29 14.87 11.01
N ILE A 62 -4.17 14.75 10.01
CA ILE A 62 -5.37 13.93 10.12
C ILE A 62 -5.01 12.45 10.29
N SER A 63 -3.99 11.95 9.59
CA SER A 63 -3.55 10.56 9.72
C SER A 63 -2.97 10.26 11.11
N LEU A 64 -2.24 11.21 11.72
CA LEU A 64 -1.75 11.10 13.10
C LEU A 64 -2.89 11.16 14.12
N TRP A 65 -3.87 12.05 13.90
CA TRP A 65 -5.09 12.09 14.73
C TRP A 65 -5.84 10.76 14.66
N MET A 66 -5.97 10.16 13.48
CA MET A 66 -6.60 8.84 13.31
C MET A 66 -5.84 7.75 14.09
N LEU A 67 -4.52 7.72 14.01
CA LEU A 67 -3.72 6.78 14.80
C LEU A 67 -3.98 6.94 16.29
N HIS A 68 -4.00 8.17 16.80
CA HIS A 68 -4.28 8.42 18.20
C HIS A 68 -5.70 7.97 18.57
N ARG A 69 -6.69 8.34 17.75
CA ARG A 69 -8.12 8.03 17.95
C ARG A 69 -8.42 6.53 17.97
N PHE A 70 -7.72 5.75 17.15
CA PHE A 70 -7.88 4.30 17.03
C PHE A 70 -6.80 3.52 17.80
N GLN A 71 -5.99 4.19 18.63
CA GLN A 71 -4.92 3.58 19.45
C GLN A 71 -3.91 2.77 18.61
N GLY A 72 -3.65 3.21 17.38
CA GLY A 72 -2.71 2.59 16.45
C GLY A 72 -3.28 2.44 15.04
N PRO A 73 -2.56 1.69 14.17
CA PRO A 73 -2.98 1.39 12.80
C PRO A 73 -4.25 0.53 12.78
N TYR A 74 -5.41 1.16 12.63
CA TYR A 74 -6.73 0.52 12.60
C TYR A 74 -6.85 -0.52 11.48
N ASN A 75 -6.30 -0.22 10.29
CA ASN A 75 -6.28 -1.12 9.12
C ASN A 75 -4.91 -1.80 8.95
N GLY A 76 -4.12 -1.89 10.01
CA GLY A 76 -2.82 -2.57 10.01
C GLY A 76 -1.85 -2.00 8.97
N GLY A 77 -1.40 -2.86 8.05
CA GLY A 77 -0.38 -2.52 7.04
C GLY A 77 -0.77 -1.39 6.10
N SER A 78 -2.07 -1.25 5.78
CA SER A 78 -2.55 -0.15 4.92
C SER A 78 -2.32 1.22 5.56
N ASP A 79 -2.58 1.38 6.86
CA ASP A 79 -2.38 2.66 7.53
C ASP A 79 -0.89 3.00 7.66
N ARG A 80 -0.04 1.98 7.92
CA ARG A 80 1.42 2.15 7.96
C ARG A 80 1.99 2.59 6.62
N MET A 81 1.57 1.95 5.52
CA MET A 81 2.00 2.32 4.17
C MET A 81 1.47 3.72 3.78
N SER A 82 0.24 4.05 4.16
CA SER A 82 -0.34 5.39 3.95
C SER A 82 0.52 6.48 4.59
N LEU A 83 0.90 6.29 5.86
CA LEU A 83 1.76 7.23 6.58
C LEU A 83 3.15 7.32 5.98
N LEU A 84 3.73 6.19 5.58
CA LEU A 84 5.03 6.16 4.92
C LEU A 84 5.00 6.99 3.62
N ILE A 85 3.99 6.78 2.77
CA ILE A 85 3.81 7.54 1.52
C ILE A 85 3.68 9.03 1.84
N LEU A 86 2.79 9.41 2.77
CA LEU A 86 2.57 10.81 3.13
C LEU A 86 3.84 11.47 3.64
N TRP A 87 4.56 10.83 4.57
CA TRP A 87 5.81 11.37 5.09
C TRP A 87 6.86 11.53 4.00
N CYS A 88 7.00 10.56 3.09
CA CYS A 88 7.95 10.67 1.99
C CYS A 88 7.60 11.82 1.04
N LEU A 89 6.32 11.98 0.67
CA LEU A 89 5.87 13.11 -0.16
C LEU A 89 6.09 14.46 0.53
N THR A 90 5.63 14.60 1.78
CA THR A 90 5.74 15.85 2.54
C THR A 90 7.20 16.25 2.74
N LEU A 91 8.05 15.32 3.19
CA LEU A 91 9.45 15.63 3.45
C LEU A 91 10.20 15.92 2.15
N ALA A 92 9.91 15.19 1.06
CA ALA A 92 10.54 15.46 -0.23
C ALA A 92 10.23 16.87 -0.73
N GLN A 93 8.99 17.36 -0.60
CA GLN A 93 8.64 18.73 -1.02
C GLN A 93 9.42 19.81 -0.24
N TRP A 94 9.78 19.55 1.01
CA TRP A 94 10.56 20.48 1.84
C TRP A 94 12.07 20.37 1.66
N MET A 95 12.55 19.42 0.86
CA MET A 95 13.99 19.26 0.64
C MET A 95 14.51 20.27 -0.39
N PRO A 96 15.59 21.00 -0.06
CA PRO A 96 16.09 22.10 -0.88
C PRO A 96 16.83 21.66 -2.15
N THR A 97 17.19 20.38 -2.26
CA THR A 97 18.00 19.86 -3.36
C THR A 97 17.38 18.59 -3.92
N LEU A 98 17.51 18.40 -5.24
CA LEU A 98 17.08 17.18 -5.93
C LEU A 98 17.63 15.90 -5.25
N PHE A 99 18.89 15.89 -4.84
CA PHE A 99 19.51 14.75 -4.17
C PHE A 99 18.67 14.23 -2.99
N TRP A 100 18.28 15.10 -2.06
CA TRP A 100 17.49 14.70 -0.90
C TRP A 100 16.06 14.27 -1.27
N GLN A 101 15.47 14.84 -2.31
CA GLN A 101 14.17 14.39 -2.85
C GLN A 101 14.28 12.95 -3.39
N GLU A 102 15.34 12.67 -4.16
CA GLU A 102 15.63 11.33 -4.68
C GLU A 102 15.87 10.33 -3.54
N VAL A 103 16.62 10.71 -2.50
CA VAL A 103 16.89 9.83 -1.34
C VAL A 103 15.58 9.48 -0.61
N ILE A 104 14.73 10.46 -0.33
CA ILE A 104 13.47 10.23 0.40
C ILE A 104 12.50 9.40 -0.44
N PHE A 105 12.38 9.68 -1.74
CA PHE A 105 11.49 8.93 -2.60
C PHE A 105 12.04 7.52 -2.90
N GLY A 106 13.36 7.38 -3.00
CA GLY A 106 14.04 6.09 -3.07
C GLY A 106 13.86 5.27 -1.80
N TYR A 107 13.80 5.91 -0.63
CA TYR A 107 13.45 5.25 0.62
C TYR A 107 12.04 4.66 0.59
N LEU A 108 11.05 5.34 -0.02
CA LEU A 108 9.71 4.77 -0.23
C LEU A 108 9.78 3.49 -1.10
N ALA A 109 10.53 3.52 -2.20
CA ALA A 109 10.72 2.36 -3.08
C ALA A 109 11.41 1.20 -2.35
N PHE A 110 12.45 1.50 -1.57
CA PHE A 110 13.15 0.53 -0.75
C PHE A 110 12.24 -0.12 0.30
N GLN A 111 11.46 0.69 1.01
CA GLN A 111 10.51 0.19 2.01
C GLN A 111 9.39 -0.64 1.39
N LEU A 112 8.89 -0.28 0.21
CA LEU A 112 7.92 -1.11 -0.53
C LEU A 112 8.53 -2.47 -0.91
N THR A 113 9.77 -2.47 -1.42
CA THR A 113 10.51 -3.71 -1.73
C THR A 113 10.68 -4.58 -0.49
N LEU A 114 11.14 -4.00 0.62
CA LEU A 114 11.29 -4.70 1.89
C LEU A 114 9.96 -5.21 2.44
N SER A 115 8.86 -4.47 2.24
CA SER A 115 7.54 -4.90 2.71
C SER A 115 7.12 -6.23 2.08
N TYR A 116 7.36 -6.42 0.78
CA TYR A 116 7.15 -7.72 0.13
C TYR A 116 8.14 -8.77 0.66
N PHE A 117 9.45 -8.49 0.63
CA PHE A 117 10.47 -9.46 1.01
C PHE A 117 10.35 -9.96 2.46
N ILE A 118 10.19 -9.03 3.40
CA ILE A 118 10.06 -9.36 4.84
C ILE A 118 8.77 -10.13 5.09
N SER A 119 7.66 -9.78 4.42
CA SER A 119 6.41 -10.53 4.48
C SER A 119 6.61 -11.98 4.05
N GLY A 120 7.29 -12.22 2.93
CA GLY A 120 7.62 -13.55 2.44
C GLY A 120 8.57 -14.31 3.39
N ARG A 121 9.60 -13.64 3.90
CA ARG A 121 10.55 -14.22 4.88
C ARG A 121 9.83 -14.68 6.15
N VAL A 122 8.92 -13.88 6.69
CA VAL A 122 8.13 -14.26 7.88
C VAL A 122 7.31 -15.52 7.61
N LYS A 123 6.70 -15.63 6.43
CA LYS A 123 5.93 -16.82 6.02
C LYS A 123 6.81 -18.06 5.79
N ILE A 124 8.06 -17.89 5.33
CA ILE A 124 9.03 -19.00 5.27
C ILE A 124 9.38 -19.50 6.67
N VAL A 125 9.70 -18.59 7.60
CA VAL A 125 10.15 -18.99 8.94
C VAL A 125 9.03 -19.69 9.71
N ASN A 126 7.78 -19.21 9.58
CA ASN A 126 6.64 -19.73 10.31
C ASN A 126 6.09 -21.06 9.72
N PRO A 127 6.10 -22.18 10.48
CA PRO A 127 5.59 -23.47 10.01
C PRO A 127 4.11 -23.47 9.59
N GLU A 128 3.27 -22.63 10.20
CA GLU A 128 1.83 -22.59 9.89
C GLU A 128 1.58 -22.00 8.50
N TRP A 129 2.43 -21.06 8.06
CA TRP A 129 2.41 -20.56 6.69
C TRP A 129 2.95 -21.62 5.72
N ARG A 130 4.11 -22.25 6.00
CA ARG A 130 4.68 -23.30 5.13
C ARG A 130 3.75 -24.50 4.93
N SER A 131 2.96 -24.86 5.93
CA SER A 131 1.97 -25.94 5.84
C SER A 131 0.67 -25.53 5.15
N GLY A 132 0.48 -24.23 4.83
CA GLY A 132 -0.78 -23.69 4.29
C GLY A 132 -1.89 -23.54 5.33
N ARG A 133 -1.64 -23.91 6.59
CA ARG A 133 -2.62 -23.85 7.67
C ARG A 133 -3.02 -22.42 7.99
N ALA A 134 -2.08 -21.47 8.01
CA ALA A 134 -2.39 -20.07 8.28
C ALA A 134 -3.42 -19.51 7.28
N LEU A 135 -3.26 -19.77 5.98
CA LEU A 135 -4.22 -19.32 4.97
C LEU A 135 -5.58 -20.04 5.12
N ARG A 136 -5.57 -21.33 5.49
CA ARG A 136 -6.79 -22.07 5.82
C ARG A 136 -7.54 -21.43 6.97
N ASP A 137 -6.84 -21.04 8.02
CA ASP A 137 -7.43 -20.43 9.20
C ASP A 137 -7.99 -19.03 8.86
N VAL A 138 -7.33 -18.27 7.98
CA VAL A 138 -7.88 -17.01 7.44
C VAL A 138 -9.22 -17.27 6.73
N PHE A 139 -9.30 -18.27 5.85
CA PHE A 139 -10.57 -18.61 5.20
C PHE A 139 -11.62 -19.14 6.17
N ALA A 140 -11.24 -19.89 7.21
CA ALA A 140 -12.17 -20.48 8.16
C ALA A 140 -12.75 -19.47 9.15
N PHE A 141 -11.92 -18.52 9.62
CA PHE A 141 -12.23 -17.67 10.77
C PHE A 141 -12.31 -16.18 10.46
N SER A 142 -12.13 -15.76 9.20
CA SER A 142 -12.31 -14.35 8.84
C SER A 142 -13.71 -13.87 9.22
N ALA A 143 -13.74 -12.73 9.91
CA ALA A 143 -14.96 -12.08 10.41
C ALA A 143 -15.66 -11.22 9.34
N TYR A 144 -15.04 -11.02 8.18
CA TYR A 144 -15.62 -10.20 7.12
C TYR A 144 -16.76 -10.94 6.41
N PRO A 145 -17.97 -10.34 6.25
CA PRO A 145 -19.12 -11.01 5.63
C PRO A 145 -18.83 -11.62 4.25
N VAL A 146 -18.03 -10.92 3.43
CA VAL A 146 -17.63 -11.40 2.09
C VAL A 146 -16.88 -12.73 2.12
N SER A 147 -16.19 -13.02 3.23
CA SER A 147 -15.42 -14.25 3.40
C SER A 147 -16.25 -15.45 3.87
N GLU A 148 -17.48 -15.23 4.37
CA GLU A 148 -18.31 -16.31 4.91
C GLU A 148 -18.68 -17.35 3.84
N ASN A 149 -19.08 -16.88 2.65
CA ASN A 149 -19.37 -17.73 1.50
C ASN A 149 -18.12 -18.45 0.96
N LEU A 150 -16.93 -17.99 1.32
CA LEU A 150 -15.65 -18.56 0.91
C LEU A 150 -15.05 -19.51 1.95
N ARG A 151 -15.68 -19.67 3.13
CA ARG A 151 -15.21 -20.58 4.20
C ARG A 151 -15.02 -22.01 3.72
N GLN A 152 -15.80 -22.46 2.73
CA GLN A 152 -15.65 -23.81 2.16
C GLN A 152 -14.28 -24.05 1.51
N LEU A 153 -13.57 -23.01 1.07
CA LEU A 153 -12.20 -23.14 0.55
C LEU A 153 -11.22 -23.67 1.62
N SER A 154 -11.52 -23.46 2.91
CA SER A 154 -10.73 -24.03 4.02
C SER A 154 -10.68 -25.57 4.00
N THR A 155 -11.64 -26.22 3.34
CA THR A 155 -11.68 -27.68 3.19
C THR A 155 -10.81 -28.20 2.04
N ARG A 156 -10.13 -27.31 1.29
CA ARG A 156 -9.26 -27.64 0.15
C ARG A 156 -7.77 -27.43 0.48
N PRO A 157 -7.15 -28.26 1.33
CA PRO A 157 -5.81 -28.02 1.88
C PRO A 157 -4.71 -27.95 0.81
N ARG A 158 -4.80 -28.77 -0.26
CA ARG A 158 -3.81 -28.74 -1.35
C ARG A 158 -3.84 -27.43 -2.13
N LEU A 159 -5.03 -26.88 -2.36
CA LEU A 159 -5.20 -25.59 -3.03
C LEU A 159 -4.60 -24.46 -2.19
N LEU A 160 -4.93 -24.43 -0.90
CA LEU A 160 -4.44 -23.38 0.00
C LEU A 160 -2.94 -23.49 0.28
N TRP A 161 -2.40 -24.70 0.34
CA TRP A 161 -0.95 -24.91 0.37
C TRP A 161 -0.29 -24.34 -0.89
N ALA A 162 -0.79 -24.66 -2.09
CA ALA A 162 -0.23 -24.15 -3.34
C ALA A 162 -0.33 -22.62 -3.44
N ALA A 163 -1.48 -22.05 -3.07
CA ALA A 163 -1.69 -20.61 -3.03
C ALA A 163 -0.74 -19.93 -2.02
N THR A 164 -0.52 -20.55 -0.86
CA THR A 164 0.40 -20.02 0.14
C THR A 164 1.83 -19.99 -0.38
N TRP A 165 2.31 -21.08 -0.99
CA TRP A 165 3.65 -21.12 -1.56
C TRP A 165 3.83 -20.20 -2.78
N ALA A 166 2.79 -20.01 -3.61
CA ALA A 166 2.82 -19.03 -4.68
C ALA A 166 3.05 -17.61 -4.14
N VAL A 167 2.35 -17.22 -3.07
CA VAL A 167 2.54 -15.92 -2.40
C VAL A 167 3.92 -15.81 -1.78
N ILE A 168 4.38 -16.84 -1.05
CA ILE A 168 5.71 -16.85 -0.43
C ILE A 168 6.81 -16.65 -1.47
N LEU A 169 6.78 -17.43 -2.55
CA LEU A 169 7.79 -17.37 -3.59
C LEU A 169 7.79 -16.00 -4.25
N PHE A 170 6.61 -15.49 -4.63
CA PHE A 170 6.46 -14.15 -5.20
C PHE A 170 7.07 -13.07 -4.28
N GLU A 171 6.67 -13.05 -3.00
CA GLU A 171 7.12 -12.04 -2.04
C GLU A 171 8.65 -12.06 -1.84
N VAL A 172 9.25 -13.26 -1.78
CA VAL A 172 10.69 -13.43 -1.56
C VAL A 172 11.51 -13.08 -2.80
N VAL A 173 11.02 -13.41 -4.00
CA VAL A 173 11.72 -13.09 -5.26
C VAL A 173 11.43 -11.68 -5.76
N PHE A 174 10.44 -10.97 -5.19
CA PHE A 174 10.05 -9.62 -5.59
C PHE A 174 11.24 -8.65 -5.75
N PRO A 175 12.26 -8.60 -4.87
CA PRO A 175 13.40 -7.71 -5.06
C PRO A 175 14.16 -7.94 -6.38
N LEU A 176 14.18 -9.17 -6.90
CA LEU A 176 14.82 -9.49 -8.17
C LEU A 176 14.07 -8.88 -9.37
N ALA A 177 12.80 -8.52 -9.21
CA ALA A 177 12.04 -7.85 -10.25
C ALA A 177 12.64 -6.47 -10.61
N LEU A 178 13.39 -5.84 -9.70
CA LEU A 178 14.09 -4.58 -9.96
C LEU A 178 15.20 -4.71 -11.03
N LEU A 179 15.68 -5.92 -11.31
CA LEU A 179 16.75 -6.14 -12.28
C LEU A 179 16.31 -5.96 -13.74
N ASN A 180 15.00 -5.98 -14.02
CA ASN A 180 14.49 -5.85 -15.38
C ASN A 180 13.13 -5.17 -15.37
N GLN A 181 12.90 -4.21 -16.28
CA GLN A 181 11.67 -3.42 -16.27
C GLN A 181 10.42 -4.25 -16.56
N THR A 182 10.50 -5.21 -17.49
CA THR A 182 9.41 -6.13 -17.78
C THR A 182 9.06 -6.98 -16.56
N LEU A 183 10.09 -7.47 -15.84
CA LEU A 183 9.88 -8.22 -14.59
C LEU A 183 9.26 -7.35 -13.50
N LEU A 184 9.70 -6.10 -13.34
CA LEU A 184 9.10 -5.17 -12.38
C LEU A 184 7.64 -4.92 -12.69
N ILE A 185 7.29 -4.59 -13.95
CA ILE A 185 5.90 -4.36 -14.35
C ILE A 185 5.05 -5.61 -14.08
N ALA A 186 5.52 -6.79 -14.48
CA ALA A 186 4.83 -8.04 -14.22
C ALA A 186 4.63 -8.28 -12.71
N ALA A 187 5.66 -8.05 -11.90
CA ALA A 187 5.59 -8.20 -10.45
C ALA A 187 4.61 -7.20 -9.81
N LEU A 188 4.57 -5.95 -10.27
CA LEU A 188 3.61 -4.95 -9.81
C LEU A 188 2.18 -5.34 -10.17
N CYS A 189 1.94 -5.87 -11.38
CA CYS A 189 0.64 -6.40 -11.77
C CYS A 189 0.22 -7.58 -10.87
N ILE A 190 1.11 -8.54 -10.61
CA ILE A 190 0.84 -9.66 -9.70
C ILE A 190 0.54 -9.15 -8.29
N GLY A 191 1.32 -8.19 -7.78
CA GLY A 191 1.10 -7.57 -6.48
C GLY A 191 -0.25 -6.84 -6.40
N ALA A 192 -0.64 -6.12 -7.45
CA ALA A 192 -1.94 -5.46 -7.52
C ALA A 192 -3.09 -6.49 -7.54
N SER A 193 -2.95 -7.57 -8.32
CA SER A 193 -3.90 -8.69 -8.33
C SER A 193 -3.99 -9.39 -6.97
N PHE A 194 -2.89 -9.51 -6.24
CA PHE A 194 -2.88 -10.05 -4.89
C PHE A 194 -3.66 -9.16 -3.91
N HIS A 195 -3.41 -7.84 -3.92
CA HIS A 195 -4.16 -6.91 -3.07
C HIS A 195 -5.64 -6.88 -3.44
N LEU A 196 -5.96 -6.92 -4.74
CA LEU A 196 -7.35 -7.02 -5.22
C LEU A 196 -8.00 -8.33 -4.76
N SER A 197 -7.29 -9.45 -4.82
CA SER A 197 -7.77 -10.73 -4.31
C SER A 197 -8.06 -10.66 -2.82
N ASN A 198 -7.22 -9.97 -2.04
CA ASN A 198 -7.47 -9.74 -0.61
C ASN A 198 -8.71 -8.85 -0.37
N ALA A 199 -8.97 -7.86 -1.23
CA ALA A 199 -10.20 -7.07 -1.17
C ALA A 199 -11.44 -7.95 -1.47
N ILE A 200 -11.38 -8.76 -2.53
CA ILE A 200 -12.48 -9.63 -2.94
C ILE A 200 -12.75 -10.73 -1.89
N PHE A 201 -11.72 -11.39 -1.39
CA PHE A 201 -11.89 -12.55 -0.51
C PHE A 201 -12.02 -12.19 0.96
N PHE A 202 -11.41 -11.10 1.40
CA PHE A 202 -11.29 -10.75 2.82
C PHE A 202 -11.78 -9.34 3.14
N GLY A 203 -12.33 -8.60 2.18
CA GLY A 203 -12.85 -7.25 2.42
C GLY A 203 -11.76 -6.21 2.73
N LEU A 204 -10.49 -6.51 2.45
CA LEU A 204 -9.34 -5.64 2.71
C LEU A 204 -9.19 -4.53 1.65
N ASN A 205 -10.28 -3.80 1.40
CA ASN A 205 -10.42 -2.83 0.30
C ASN A 205 -9.33 -1.73 0.30
N ARG A 206 -8.92 -1.28 1.49
CA ARG A 206 -7.96 -0.18 1.65
C ARG A 206 -6.54 -0.55 1.18
N PHE A 207 -6.18 -1.84 1.22
CA PHE A 207 -4.86 -2.30 0.80
C PHE A 207 -4.61 -2.03 -0.69
N VAL A 208 -5.62 -2.24 -1.53
CA VAL A 208 -5.52 -2.13 -2.99
C VAL A 208 -4.92 -0.79 -3.41
N TRP A 209 -5.63 0.29 -3.10
CA TRP A 209 -5.26 1.62 -3.57
C TRP A 209 -4.01 2.16 -2.89
N ILE A 210 -3.83 1.89 -1.59
CA ILE A 210 -2.68 2.41 -0.84
C ILE A 210 -1.38 1.77 -1.33
N TRP A 211 -1.36 0.46 -1.58
CA TRP A 211 -0.14 -0.19 -2.06
C TRP A 211 0.20 0.23 -3.49
N MET A 212 -0.81 0.34 -4.36
CA MET A 212 -0.60 0.85 -5.72
C MET A 212 -0.13 2.31 -5.74
N ALA A 213 -0.52 3.15 -4.77
CA ALA A 213 -0.04 4.52 -4.67
C ALA A 213 1.49 4.62 -4.46
N ALA A 214 2.12 3.58 -3.89
CA ALA A 214 3.58 3.52 -3.76
C ALA A 214 4.30 2.99 -5.02
N TYR A 215 3.61 2.42 -6.01
CA TYR A 215 4.24 1.82 -7.19
C TYR A 215 5.06 2.78 -8.07
N PRO A 216 4.64 4.06 -8.26
CA PRO A 216 5.45 5.02 -9.00
C PRO A 216 6.87 5.19 -8.42
N SER A 217 7.04 5.01 -7.10
CA SER A 217 8.37 5.05 -6.47
C SER A 217 9.30 3.96 -6.98
N LEU A 218 8.81 2.73 -7.18
CA LEU A 218 9.62 1.63 -7.73
C LEU A 218 9.96 1.83 -9.20
N LEU A 219 8.99 2.28 -10.00
CA LEU A 219 9.19 2.52 -11.43
C LEU A 219 10.21 3.64 -11.68
N TRP A 220 10.15 4.71 -10.87
CA TRP A 220 11.17 5.75 -10.90
C TRP A 220 12.51 5.23 -10.37
N PHE A 221 12.52 4.57 -9.22
CA PHE A 221 13.74 4.09 -8.57
C PHE A 221 14.51 3.12 -9.47
N GLN A 222 13.82 2.20 -10.15
CA GLN A 222 14.45 1.28 -11.09
C GLN A 222 15.14 2.05 -12.22
N GLY A 223 14.43 2.99 -12.86
CA GLY A 223 15.04 3.81 -13.92
C GLY A 223 16.21 4.65 -13.42
N ARG A 224 16.14 5.15 -12.18
CA ARG A 224 17.19 5.98 -11.58
C ARG A 224 18.47 5.21 -11.23
N VAL A 225 18.35 3.94 -10.84
CA VAL A 225 19.45 3.10 -10.35
C VAL A 225 19.97 2.14 -11.42
N PHE A 226 19.09 1.57 -12.25
CA PHE A 226 19.40 0.53 -13.24
C PHE A 226 19.23 1.00 -14.68
N GLY A 227 18.80 2.25 -14.92
CA GLY A 227 18.51 2.76 -16.27
C GLY A 227 19.70 2.79 -17.22
N ASP A 228 20.93 2.79 -16.69
CA ASP A 228 22.17 2.76 -17.48
C ASP A 228 22.74 1.34 -17.65
N VAL A 229 22.06 0.31 -17.14
CA VAL A 229 22.61 -1.06 -16.98
C VAL A 229 22.15 -2.03 -18.08
N PHE A 230 21.25 -1.62 -18.98
CA PHE A 230 20.78 -2.44 -20.11
C PHE A 230 20.55 -1.63 -21.38
#